data_AF-A0A933QTZ3-F1
#
_entry.id   AF-A0A933QTZ3-F1
#
_cell.length_a   1.000
_cell.length_b   1.000
_cell.length_c   1.000
_cell.angle_alpha   90.00
_cell.angle_beta   90.00
_cell.angle_gamma   90.00
#
_symmetry.space_group_name_H-M   'P 1'
#
loop_
_entity.id
_entity.type
_entity.pdbx_description
1 polymer ?
#
loop_
_entity_poly.entity_id
_entity_poly.type
_entity_poly.pdbx_seq_one_letter_code
_entity_poly.pdbx_strand_id
1 'polypeptide(L)'
;MDEIASVFLKPGFIMAMGLILVSMGCTPFVIEASPLPTALPGVLIDNGEMQTPSSRASRIANGDGPTSTPAPWATRVPPTSVPNPAHPVSHDLKGKSDCLYCHRGPTYYRMPADHAKRTNQSCLGCHSPSSSPPKPALHPLAGHEGCLICHLTGKNGAHAVPGDHSGRLNDTCATCHLIH
;
A
#
# COMPACT_ATOMS: atom_id res chain seq x y z
N MET A 1 -28.77 59.63 15.18
CA MET A 1 -29.00 58.23 14.75
C MET A 1 -27.64 57.70 14.26
N ASP A 2 -26.59 57.70 15.09
CA ASP A 2 -26.30 56.72 16.18
C ASP A 2 -26.24 55.30 15.57
N GLU A 3 -25.14 54.54 15.59
CA GLU A 3 -24.16 54.32 16.65
C GLU A 3 -22.79 53.88 16.08
N ILE A 4 -21.72 54.38 16.72
CA ILE A 4 -20.33 53.93 16.61
C ILE A 4 -19.87 53.53 18.02
N ALA A 5 -19.84 52.23 18.33
CA ALA A 5 -19.25 51.70 19.57
C ALA A 5 -18.01 50.87 19.17
N SER A 6 -16.80 51.43 19.23
CA SER A 6 -15.97 51.55 20.43
C SER A 6 -15.74 50.22 21.16
N VAL A 7 -14.86 49.38 20.60
CA VAL A 7 -14.20 48.31 21.36
C VAL A 7 -12.80 48.77 21.72
N PHE A 8 -12.62 48.94 23.02
CA PHE A 8 -11.45 49.41 23.75
C PHE A 8 -10.15 48.68 23.38
N LEU A 9 -9.17 49.44 22.87
CA LEU A 9 -7.75 49.11 23.06
C LEU A 9 -7.42 49.28 24.55
N LYS A 10 -7.08 48.18 25.24
CA LYS A 10 -6.41 48.24 26.55
C LYS A 10 -4.90 48.41 26.32
N PRO A 11 -4.26 49.42 26.93
CA PRO A 11 -2.80 49.51 26.99
C PRO A 11 -2.32 48.71 28.20
N GLY A 12 -1.30 47.87 28.02
CA GLY A 12 -0.60 47.23 29.13
C GLY A 12 -0.59 45.71 29.09
N PHE A 13 0.13 45.15 28.13
CA PHE A 13 0.72 43.82 28.30
C PHE A 13 2.10 43.78 27.64
N ILE A 14 3.05 44.39 28.34
CA ILE A 14 4.48 44.19 28.09
C ILE A 14 4.79 42.80 28.65
N MET A 15 4.65 41.76 27.82
CA MET A 15 5.22 40.45 28.13
C MET A 15 6.70 40.51 27.78
N ALA A 16 7.51 40.51 28.83
CA ALA A 16 8.94 40.39 28.78
C ALA A 16 9.36 39.23 27.87
N MET A 17 10.16 39.54 26.86
CA MET A 17 10.99 38.59 26.14
C MET A 17 12.07 38.07 27.11
N GLY A 18 11.69 37.09 27.92
CA GLY A 18 12.61 36.30 28.73
C GLY A 18 13.53 35.51 27.82
N LEU A 19 14.74 36.00 27.64
CA LEU A 19 15.87 35.31 27.04
C LEU A 19 16.24 34.11 27.94
N ILE A 20 15.59 32.96 27.72
CA ILE A 20 15.99 31.70 28.33
C ILE A 20 17.17 31.16 27.50
N LEU A 21 18.38 31.50 27.92
CA LEU A 21 19.60 30.77 27.59
C LEU A 21 19.49 29.35 28.17
N VAL A 22 18.84 28.44 27.43
CA VAL A 22 18.97 27.01 27.70
C VAL A 22 20.35 26.60 27.19
N SER A 23 21.30 26.53 28.12
CA SER A 23 22.58 25.86 27.93
C SER A 23 22.32 24.38 27.67
N MET A 24 22.15 24.01 26.39
CA MET A 24 22.22 22.64 25.92
C MET A 24 23.66 22.14 26.12
N GLY A 25 23.92 21.55 27.28
CA GLY A 25 25.14 20.81 27.55
C GLY A 25 25.24 19.63 26.59
N CYS A 26 26.30 19.62 25.79
CA CYS A 26 26.76 18.44 25.06
C CYS A 26 27.25 17.40 26.09
N THR A 27 26.35 16.53 26.56
CA THR A 27 26.78 15.27 27.16
C THR A 27 27.11 14.31 26.00
N PRO A 28 28.31 13.71 25.97
CA PRO A 28 28.63 12.69 25.00
C PRO A 28 27.76 11.46 25.27
N PHE A 29 26.82 11.21 24.36
CA PHE A 29 26.02 10.00 24.33
C PHE A 29 26.95 8.82 24.01
N VAL A 30 27.26 8.02 25.03
CA VAL A 30 28.01 6.77 24.90
C VAL A 30 27.08 5.76 24.23
N ILE A 31 27.35 5.44 22.96
CA ILE A 31 26.69 4.34 22.24
C ILE A 31 27.27 3.04 22.80
N GLU A 32 26.57 2.45 23.77
CA GLU A 32 26.84 1.09 24.23
C GLU A 32 26.37 0.13 23.14
N ALA A 33 27.34 -0.39 22.37
CA ALA A 33 27.10 -1.39 21.35
C ALA A 33 26.58 -2.68 22.01
N SER A 34 25.28 -2.93 21.86
CA SER A 34 24.67 -4.20 22.26
C SER A 34 25.24 -5.34 21.41
N PRO A 35 25.60 -6.49 22.00
CA PRO A 35 26.13 -7.62 21.24
C PRO A 35 25.07 -8.23 20.31
N LEU A 36 25.49 -8.54 19.09
CA LEU A 36 24.72 -9.30 18.09
C LEU A 36 24.23 -10.63 18.69
N PRO A 37 22.97 -11.04 18.47
CA PRO A 37 22.54 -12.39 18.81
C PRO A 37 23.26 -13.40 17.92
N THR A 38 23.93 -14.35 18.58
CA THR A 38 24.59 -15.52 18.03
C THR A 38 23.63 -16.31 17.14
N ALA A 39 24.10 -16.66 15.94
CA ALA A 39 23.40 -17.52 15.00
C ALA A 39 22.96 -18.84 15.65
N LEU A 40 21.68 -19.19 15.46
CA LEU A 40 21.16 -20.51 15.78
C LEU A 40 21.75 -21.57 14.83
N PRO A 41 22.01 -22.79 15.31
CA PRO A 41 22.52 -23.88 14.48
C PRO A 41 21.47 -24.32 13.44
N GLY A 42 21.97 -24.55 12.22
CA GLY A 42 21.20 -24.98 11.08
C GLY A 42 20.40 -26.25 11.34
N VAL A 43 19.11 -26.18 11.04
CA VAL A 43 18.29 -27.37 10.79
C VAL A 43 18.68 -27.88 9.41
N LEU A 44 19.38 -29.00 9.42
CA LEU A 44 19.65 -29.85 8.27
C LEU A 44 18.30 -30.41 7.78
N ILE A 45 17.71 -29.82 6.75
CA ILE A 45 16.61 -30.47 6.03
C ILE A 45 17.22 -31.27 4.89
N ASP A 46 16.96 -32.55 5.01
CA ASP A 46 17.20 -33.69 4.15
C ASP A 46 17.16 -33.41 2.64
N ASN A 47 18.08 -34.07 1.93
CA ASN A 47 18.20 -34.10 0.48
C ASN A 47 17.14 -35.02 -0.12
N GLY A 48 16.33 -34.55 -1.07
CA GLY A 48 15.59 -35.51 -1.90
C GLY A 48 14.50 -34.90 -2.77
N GLU A 49 14.71 -35.04 -4.09
CA GLU A 49 13.68 -35.04 -5.13
C GLU A 49 13.09 -33.70 -5.59
N MET A 50 13.80 -33.16 -6.58
CA MET A 50 13.26 -32.39 -7.68
C MET A 50 12.13 -33.18 -8.37
N GLN A 51 10.88 -33.00 -7.93
CA GLN A 51 9.71 -33.47 -8.67
C GLN A 51 9.52 -32.58 -9.90
N THR A 52 9.99 -33.09 -11.03
CA THR A 52 9.61 -32.60 -12.36
C THR A 52 8.08 -32.59 -12.47
N PRO A 53 7.45 -31.55 -13.03
CA PRO A 53 6.03 -31.61 -13.32
C PRO A 53 5.77 -32.75 -14.32
N SER A 54 5.06 -33.76 -13.80
CA SER A 54 4.49 -34.87 -14.53
C SER A 54 3.85 -34.34 -15.81
N SER A 55 4.47 -34.71 -16.92
CA SER A 55 3.88 -34.66 -18.24
C SER A 55 2.70 -35.63 -18.23
N ARG A 56 1.53 -35.14 -17.82
CA ARG A 56 0.27 -35.85 -18.09
C ARG A 56 0.06 -35.76 -19.59
N ALA A 57 0.66 -36.72 -20.28
CA ALA A 57 0.41 -37.06 -21.66
C ALA A 57 -1.09 -37.22 -21.84
N SER A 58 -1.70 -36.17 -22.38
CA SER A 58 -3.03 -36.23 -22.95
C SER A 58 -2.92 -37.14 -24.15
N ARG A 59 -3.46 -38.36 -24.03
CA ARG A 59 -3.69 -39.26 -25.15
C ARG A 59 -4.68 -38.58 -26.09
N ILE A 60 -4.16 -37.82 -27.05
CA ILE A 60 -4.89 -37.47 -28.26
C ILE A 60 -4.80 -38.69 -29.16
N ALA A 61 -5.96 -39.28 -29.43
CA ALA A 61 -6.15 -40.28 -30.45
C ALA A 61 -5.70 -39.70 -31.80
N ASN A 62 -4.79 -40.41 -32.48
CA ASN A 62 -4.54 -40.19 -33.89
C ASN A 62 -5.81 -40.60 -34.65
N GLY A 63 -6.52 -39.60 -35.17
CA GLY A 63 -7.52 -39.77 -36.21
C GLY A 63 -7.01 -39.11 -37.46
N ASP A 64 -6.71 -39.93 -38.47
CA ASP A 64 -6.38 -39.51 -39.83
C ASP A 64 -7.53 -38.67 -40.40
N GLY A 65 -7.25 -37.39 -40.68
CA GLY A 65 -8.16 -36.45 -41.33
C GLY A 65 -7.45 -35.74 -42.49
N PRO A 66 -8.14 -35.49 -43.63
CA PRO A 66 -7.50 -35.29 -44.92
C PRO A 66 -6.74 -33.96 -45.03
N THR A 67 -5.59 -34.05 -45.70
CA THR A 67 -4.76 -32.95 -46.22
C THR A 67 -5.63 -31.86 -46.84
N SER A 68 -5.86 -30.80 -46.07
CA SER A 68 -6.52 -29.58 -46.54
C SER A 68 -5.44 -28.55 -46.83
N THR A 69 -5.20 -28.27 -48.11
CA THR A 69 -4.36 -27.18 -48.59
C THR A 69 -4.78 -25.86 -47.92
N PRO A 70 -3.89 -25.13 -47.22
CA PRO A 70 -4.27 -23.85 -46.62
C PRO A 70 -4.44 -22.77 -47.70
N ALA A 71 -5.56 -22.06 -47.65
CA ALA A 71 -5.82 -20.89 -48.48
C ALA A 71 -4.86 -19.74 -48.12
N PRO A 72 -4.34 -18.97 -49.09
CA PRO A 72 -3.28 -17.97 -48.87
C PRO A 72 -3.73 -16.66 -48.19
N TRP A 73 -4.96 -16.58 -47.66
CA TRP A 73 -5.50 -15.33 -47.09
C TRP A 73 -6.07 -15.47 -45.68
N ALA A 74 -5.73 -16.53 -44.92
CA ALA A 74 -6.08 -16.59 -43.51
C ALA A 74 -5.30 -15.52 -42.72
N THR A 75 -5.84 -14.30 -42.68
CA THR A 75 -5.48 -13.26 -41.72
C THR A 75 -5.60 -13.89 -40.35
N ARG A 76 -4.46 -14.11 -39.68
CA ARG A 76 -4.44 -14.56 -38.29
C ARG A 76 -5.17 -13.50 -37.48
N VAL A 77 -6.41 -13.79 -37.11
CA VAL A 77 -7.07 -13.08 -36.01
C VAL A 77 -6.17 -13.31 -34.79
N PRO A 78 -5.63 -12.25 -34.16
CA PRO A 78 -4.86 -12.43 -32.94
C PRO A 78 -5.73 -13.22 -31.95
N PRO A 79 -5.15 -14.18 -31.20
CA PRO A 79 -5.92 -14.91 -30.21
C PRO A 79 -6.63 -13.88 -29.34
N THR A 80 -7.96 -13.95 -29.29
CA THR A 80 -8.77 -13.18 -28.34
C THR A 80 -8.11 -13.38 -26.98
N SER A 81 -7.51 -12.31 -26.47
CA SER A 81 -6.86 -12.31 -25.17
C SER A 81 -7.88 -12.84 -24.17
N VAL A 82 -7.58 -14.03 -23.61
CA VAL A 82 -8.32 -14.60 -22.48
C VAL A 82 -8.52 -13.45 -21.49
N PRO A 83 -9.75 -13.14 -21.04
CA PRO A 83 -9.95 -12.08 -20.08
C PRO A 83 -9.05 -12.36 -18.87
N ASN A 84 -8.05 -11.50 -18.66
CA ASN A 84 -7.26 -11.55 -17.44
C ASN A 84 -8.27 -11.38 -16.28
N PRO A 85 -8.33 -12.30 -15.31
CA PRO A 85 -9.26 -12.16 -14.20
C PRO A 85 -9.06 -10.78 -13.58
N ALA A 86 -10.13 -9.98 -13.57
CA ALA A 86 -10.03 -8.60 -13.16
C ALA A 86 -9.58 -8.53 -11.69
N HIS A 87 -8.51 -7.78 -11.44
CA HIS A 87 -7.93 -7.66 -10.11
C HIS A 87 -8.76 -6.65 -9.31
N PRO A 88 -9.34 -7.01 -8.16
CA PRO A 88 -10.14 -6.05 -7.40
C PRO A 88 -9.28 -4.87 -6.92
N VAL A 89 -9.79 -3.65 -7.07
CA VAL A 89 -9.23 -2.44 -6.44
C VAL A 89 -9.37 -2.59 -4.93
N SER A 90 -8.34 -2.41 -4.12
CA SER A 90 -8.39 -2.66 -2.67
C SER A 90 -9.11 -1.58 -1.84
N HIS A 91 -9.74 -0.61 -2.48
CA HIS A 91 -10.47 0.49 -1.86
C HIS A 91 -11.68 0.91 -2.71
N ASP A 92 -12.62 1.64 -2.11
CA ASP A 92 -13.72 2.23 -2.85
C ASP A 92 -13.26 3.36 -3.80
N LEU A 93 -14.06 3.65 -4.82
CA LEU A 93 -13.78 4.72 -5.79
C LEU A 93 -14.50 6.05 -5.46
N LYS A 94 -15.26 6.13 -4.36
CA LYS A 94 -16.08 7.30 -4.05
C LYS A 94 -15.17 8.48 -3.70
N GLY A 95 -15.11 9.47 -4.58
CA GLY A 95 -14.18 10.60 -4.46
C GLY A 95 -12.71 10.23 -4.70
N LYS A 96 -12.42 9.03 -5.23
CA LYS A 96 -11.08 8.49 -5.49
C LYS A 96 -10.97 7.86 -6.90
N SER A 97 -11.67 8.42 -7.87
CA SER A 97 -11.71 7.91 -9.26
C SER A 97 -10.49 8.32 -10.11
N ASP A 98 -9.69 9.27 -9.66
CA ASP A 98 -8.38 9.58 -10.23
C ASP A 98 -7.32 8.68 -9.60
N CYS A 99 -7.17 7.48 -10.15
CA CYS A 99 -6.21 6.47 -9.73
C CYS A 99 -4.77 7.02 -9.71
N LEU A 100 -4.41 7.82 -10.72
CA LEU A 100 -3.04 8.32 -10.87
C LEU A 100 -2.66 9.37 -9.83
N TYR A 101 -3.64 10.03 -9.21
CA TYR A 101 -3.40 10.99 -8.12
C TYR A 101 -2.59 10.35 -6.97
N CYS A 102 -2.93 9.11 -6.61
CA CYS A 102 -2.23 8.37 -5.57
C CYS A 102 -1.16 7.43 -6.15
N HIS A 103 -1.47 6.70 -7.22
CA HIS A 103 -0.65 5.57 -7.67
C HIS A 103 0.52 5.94 -8.58
N ARG A 104 0.63 7.19 -9.06
CA ARG A 104 1.75 7.64 -9.93
C ARG A 104 2.99 8.09 -9.15
N GLY A 105 2.81 8.50 -7.90
CA GLY A 105 3.88 9.09 -7.07
C GLY A 105 4.88 8.06 -6.51
N PRO A 106 5.91 8.52 -5.78
CA PRO A 106 6.91 7.67 -5.13
C PRO A 106 6.39 7.01 -3.83
N THR A 107 5.08 6.76 -3.75
CA THR A 107 4.42 6.30 -2.52
C THR A 107 4.48 4.78 -2.39
N TYR A 108 4.16 4.27 -1.20
CA TYR A 108 4.04 2.84 -0.92
C TYR A 108 2.95 2.13 -1.74
N TYR A 109 2.04 2.90 -2.33
CA TYR A 109 0.97 2.43 -3.20
C TYR A 109 1.31 2.69 -4.68
N ARG A 110 2.57 2.86 -5.06
CA ARG A 110 2.94 3.04 -6.46
C ARG A 110 2.49 1.87 -7.34
N MET A 111 2.00 2.20 -8.52
CA MET A 111 1.75 1.21 -9.57
C MET A 111 3.06 0.51 -10.00
N PRO A 112 2.99 -0.77 -10.41
CA PRO A 112 4.13 -1.50 -10.96
C PRO A 112 4.81 -0.76 -12.13
N ALA A 113 6.11 -0.99 -12.34
CA ALA A 113 6.89 -0.24 -13.32
C ALA A 113 6.42 -0.44 -14.77
N ASP A 114 5.89 -1.61 -15.10
CA ASP A 114 5.29 -1.94 -16.40
C ASP A 114 3.97 -1.19 -16.66
N HIS A 115 3.39 -0.56 -15.64
CA HIS A 115 2.20 0.28 -15.78
C HIS A 115 2.55 1.75 -16.08
N ALA A 116 3.82 2.16 -16.11
CA ALA A 116 4.23 3.57 -16.15
C ALA A 116 3.62 4.43 -17.27
N LYS A 117 3.20 3.82 -18.39
CA LYS A 117 2.57 4.51 -19.53
C LYS A 117 1.03 4.44 -19.54
N ARG A 118 0.41 3.83 -18.53
CA ARG A 118 -1.04 3.70 -18.43
C ARG A 118 -1.69 5.03 -18.07
N THR A 119 -2.84 5.29 -18.69
CA THR A 119 -3.68 6.44 -18.39
C THR A 119 -4.72 6.05 -17.34
N ASN A 120 -5.29 7.04 -16.64
CA ASN A 120 -6.30 6.80 -15.62
C ASN A 120 -7.48 5.94 -16.12
N GLN A 121 -7.89 6.16 -17.37
CA GLN A 121 -9.02 5.43 -17.98
C GLN A 121 -8.72 3.95 -18.24
N SER A 122 -7.44 3.59 -18.38
CA SER A 122 -7.05 2.20 -18.66
C SER A 122 -7.07 1.29 -17.43
N CYS A 123 -7.09 1.87 -16.22
CA CYS A 123 -7.00 1.13 -14.96
C CYS A 123 -8.18 0.16 -14.79
N LEU A 124 -9.40 0.63 -15.07
CA LEU A 124 -10.62 -0.15 -14.89
C LEU A 124 -10.84 -1.22 -15.96
N GLY A 125 -10.00 -1.28 -16.99
CA GLY A 125 -10.03 -2.35 -18.00
C GLY A 125 -9.52 -3.69 -17.45
N CYS A 126 -8.67 -3.66 -16.42
CA CYS A 126 -8.16 -4.86 -15.75
C CYS A 126 -8.43 -4.88 -14.25
N HIS A 127 -8.74 -3.74 -13.64
CA HIS A 127 -9.09 -3.66 -12.23
C HIS A 127 -10.58 -3.41 -12.03
N SER A 128 -11.26 -4.31 -11.31
CA SER A 128 -12.66 -4.11 -10.98
C SER A 128 -12.81 -3.34 -9.67
N PRO A 129 -13.77 -2.40 -9.56
CA PRO A 129 -14.08 -1.76 -8.28
C PRO A 129 -14.39 -2.81 -7.21
N SER A 130 -13.75 -2.71 -6.05
CA SER A 130 -14.17 -3.48 -4.88
C SER A 130 -15.17 -2.69 -4.05
N SER A 131 -16.06 -3.40 -3.37
CA SER A 131 -16.98 -2.85 -2.38
C SER A 131 -16.41 -2.84 -0.96
N SER A 132 -15.12 -3.13 -0.76
CA SER A 132 -14.49 -3.12 0.56
C SER A 132 -13.77 -1.78 0.80
N PRO A 133 -14.44 -0.79 1.41
CA PRO A 133 -13.77 0.45 1.79
C PRO A 133 -12.75 0.19 2.92
N PRO A 134 -11.74 1.05 3.07
CA PRO A 134 -10.91 1.07 4.26
C PRO A 134 -11.79 1.15 5.52
N LYS A 135 -11.52 0.30 6.51
CA LYS A 135 -12.23 0.39 7.79
C LYS A 135 -11.81 1.69 8.50
N PRO A 136 -12.73 2.48 9.06
CA PRO A 136 -12.34 3.66 9.81
C PRO A 136 -11.52 3.33 11.06
N ALA A 137 -10.74 4.31 11.51
CA ALA A 137 -10.14 4.27 12.83
C ALA A 137 -11.25 4.39 13.88
N LEU A 138 -11.31 3.45 14.81
CA LEU A 138 -12.33 3.40 15.87
C LEU A 138 -11.87 4.10 17.17
N HIS A 139 -10.75 4.82 17.11
CA HIS A 139 -10.17 5.56 18.23
C HIS A 139 -9.62 6.91 17.72
N PRO A 140 -9.49 7.92 18.59
CA PRO A 140 -8.85 9.17 18.22
C PRO A 140 -7.38 8.96 17.83
N LEU A 141 -6.88 9.78 16.90
CA LEU A 141 -5.45 9.78 16.52
C LEU A 141 -4.57 10.48 17.57
N ALA A 142 -5.13 11.42 18.34
CA ALA A 142 -4.38 12.12 19.38
C ALA A 142 -3.84 11.11 20.41
N GLY A 143 -2.52 11.10 20.59
CA GLY A 143 -1.81 10.15 21.45
C GLY A 143 -1.69 8.72 20.87
N HIS A 144 -2.11 8.51 19.62
CA HIS A 144 -2.11 7.22 18.91
C HIS A 144 -1.51 7.35 17.50
N GLU A 145 -0.61 8.31 17.30
CA GLU A 145 0.00 8.62 16.00
C GLU A 145 0.93 7.50 15.52
N GLY A 146 1.48 6.71 16.46
CA GLY A 146 2.25 5.50 16.17
C GLY A 146 1.36 4.29 15.88
N CYS A 147 0.61 4.31 14.78
CA CYS A 147 -0.36 3.26 14.41
C CYS A 147 0.22 1.83 14.56
N LEU A 148 1.44 1.61 14.07
CA LEU A 148 2.12 0.33 14.07
C LEU A 148 2.51 -0.18 15.47
N ILE A 149 2.52 0.67 16.51
CA ILE A 149 2.82 0.24 17.89
C ILE A 149 1.83 -0.84 18.35
N CYS A 150 0.55 -0.66 18.02
CA CYS A 150 -0.51 -1.61 18.33
C CYS A 150 -0.89 -2.46 17.12
N HIS A 151 -0.99 -1.86 15.94
CA HIS A 151 -1.53 -2.55 14.77
C HIS A 151 -0.55 -3.49 14.08
N LEU A 152 0.78 -3.35 14.22
CA LEU A 152 1.73 -4.18 13.45
C LEU A 152 1.48 -5.68 13.62
N THR A 153 1.22 -6.12 14.85
CA THR A 153 0.92 -7.52 15.18
C THR A 153 -0.41 -7.70 15.92
N GLY A 154 -1.21 -6.64 16.05
CA GLY A 154 -2.50 -6.67 16.76
C GLY A 154 -2.37 -6.75 18.29
N LYS A 155 -1.55 -5.89 18.90
CA LYS A 155 -1.41 -5.80 20.36
C LYS A 155 -2.63 -5.15 21.01
N ASN A 156 -2.90 -5.49 22.27
CA ASN A 156 -3.97 -4.89 23.08
C ASN A 156 -5.37 -4.93 22.43
N GLY A 157 -5.66 -5.98 21.65
CA GLY A 157 -6.94 -6.14 20.96
C GLY A 157 -7.08 -5.32 19.67
N ALA A 158 -6.01 -4.63 19.24
CA ALA A 158 -5.97 -4.00 17.92
C ALA A 158 -5.99 -5.06 16.81
N HIS A 159 -6.56 -4.71 15.66
CA HIS A 159 -6.46 -5.55 14.46
C HIS A 159 -5.03 -5.48 13.91
N ALA A 160 -4.47 -6.64 13.56
CA ALA A 160 -3.17 -6.70 12.91
C ALA A 160 -3.22 -6.07 11.50
N VAL A 161 -2.11 -5.47 11.08
CA VAL A 161 -1.93 -4.95 9.71
C VAL A 161 -2.07 -6.13 8.72
N PRO A 162 -2.98 -6.04 7.73
CA PRO A 162 -3.14 -7.11 6.75
C PRO A 162 -1.92 -7.23 5.82
N GLY A 163 -1.74 -8.39 5.18
CA GLY A 163 -0.55 -8.65 4.35
C GLY A 163 -0.37 -7.70 3.16
N ASP A 164 -1.45 -7.18 2.59
CA ASP A 164 -1.45 -6.18 1.50
C ASP A 164 -1.09 -4.75 1.95
N HIS A 165 -0.82 -4.57 3.25
CA HIS A 165 -0.29 -3.35 3.84
C HIS A 165 1.18 -3.49 4.25
N SER A 166 1.84 -4.60 3.88
CA SER A 166 3.25 -4.83 4.16
C SER A 166 4.12 -3.68 3.65
N GLY A 167 5.03 -3.20 4.50
CA GLY A 167 5.97 -2.12 4.18
C GLY A 167 5.41 -0.71 4.27
N ARG A 168 4.12 -0.51 4.61
CA ARG A 168 3.56 0.83 4.84
C ARG A 168 4.07 1.41 6.16
N LEU A 169 4.32 2.72 6.16
CA LEU A 169 4.74 3.48 7.33
C LEU A 169 3.56 4.17 8.03
N ASN A 170 3.76 4.58 9.28
CA ASN A 170 2.73 5.22 10.14
C ASN A 170 2.06 6.43 9.47
N ASP A 171 2.82 7.25 8.76
CA ASP A 171 2.35 8.47 8.10
C ASP A 171 1.34 8.20 6.96
N THR A 172 1.29 6.98 6.44
CA THR A 172 0.35 6.60 5.37
C THR A 172 -1.00 6.09 5.86
N CYS A 173 -1.12 5.74 7.15
CA CYS A 173 -2.32 5.06 7.66
C CYS A 173 -3.55 5.98 7.61
N ALA A 174 -3.37 7.23 8.05
CA ALA A 174 -4.44 8.23 8.11
C ALA A 174 -4.91 8.73 6.73
N THR A 175 -4.22 8.38 5.64
CA THR A 175 -4.68 8.69 4.28
C THR A 175 -5.96 7.92 3.91
N CYS A 176 -6.13 6.72 4.47
CA CYS A 176 -7.25 5.82 4.17
C CYS A 176 -8.13 5.54 5.40
N HIS A 177 -7.52 5.38 6.57
CA HIS A 177 -8.21 5.09 7.83
C HIS A 177 -8.62 6.40 8.52
N LEU A 178 -9.67 7.02 7.99
CA LEU A 178 -10.22 8.25 8.58
C LEU A 178 -10.88 7.94 9.93
N ILE A 179 -10.77 8.89 10.86
CA ILE A 179 -11.59 8.90 12.09
C ILE A 179 -12.98 9.37 11.69
N HIS A 180 -14.01 8.71 12.20
CA HIS A 180 -15.40 9.16 12.09
C HIS A 180 -15.90 9.65 13.44
#